data_AF-A0A959PM42-F1
#
_entry.id   AF-A0A959PM42-F1
#
_cell.length_a   1.000
_cell.length_b   1.000
_cell.length_c   1.000
_cell.angle_alpha   90.00
_cell.angle_beta   90.00
_cell.angle_gamma   90.00
#
_symmetry.space_group_name_H-M   'P 1'
#
loop_
_entity.id
_entity.type
_entity.pdbx_description
1 polymer ?
#
loop_
_entity_poly.entity_id
_entity_poly.type
_entity_poly.pdbx_seq_one_letter_code
_entity_poly.pdbx_strand_id
1 'polypeptide(L)'
;MKKLILFLTIAGSSWLLSSCNSTAPNTDQILQNEASRKQLFEQIASNHEMMMAFMPVMMGNEHAKMMLQGNKDLQGMMMSADNMMQMMKDNPSTMHNMMSAMMKDGPMMAHMMQMMSQGGMMSEDCMHSSMMMMQGKGMNMGEMMNH
;
A
#
# COMPACT_ATOMS: atom_id res chain seq x y z
N MET A 1 -46.83 45.19 -45.87
CA MET A 1 -46.75 43.95 -45.07
C MET A 1 -45.51 43.08 -45.33
N LYS A 2 -44.74 43.24 -46.42
CA LYS A 2 -43.48 42.48 -46.63
C LYS A 2 -42.27 43.02 -45.86
N LYS A 3 -42.21 44.34 -45.59
CA LYS A 3 -41.10 44.96 -44.83
C LYS A 3 -41.21 44.79 -43.31
N LEU A 4 -42.40 44.47 -42.79
CA LEU A 4 -42.62 44.25 -41.34
C LEU A 4 -42.21 42.84 -40.91
N ILE A 5 -42.19 41.87 -41.84
CA ILE A 5 -41.82 40.47 -41.58
C ILE A 5 -40.30 40.29 -41.51
N LEU A 6 -39.52 41.19 -42.15
CA LEU A 6 -38.06 41.09 -42.20
C LEU A 6 -37.35 41.59 -40.94
N PHE A 7 -38.03 42.34 -40.06
CA PHE A 7 -37.45 42.80 -38.79
C PHE A 7 -37.69 41.83 -37.63
N LEU A 8 -38.63 40.90 -37.75
CA LEU A 8 -38.88 39.87 -36.73
C LEU A 8 -37.90 38.69 -36.79
N THR A 9 -37.13 38.54 -37.88
CA THR A 9 -36.16 37.45 -38.03
C THR A 9 -34.75 37.79 -37.53
N ILE A 10 -34.45 39.06 -37.23
CA ILE A 10 -33.12 39.49 -36.77
C ILE A 10 -33.05 39.63 -35.24
N ALA A 11 -34.19 39.83 -34.56
CA ALA A 11 -34.22 39.97 -33.10
C ALA A 11 -34.35 38.63 -32.33
N GLY A 12 -34.59 37.51 -33.02
CA GLY A 12 -34.78 36.19 -32.39
C GLY A 12 -33.52 35.33 -32.26
N SER A 13 -32.42 35.66 -32.95
CA SER A 13 -31.22 34.82 -32.99
C SER A 13 -30.13 35.22 -31.99
N SER A 14 -30.29 36.31 -31.24
CA SER A 14 -29.28 36.78 -30.27
C SER A 14 -29.45 36.20 -28.86
N TRP A 15 -30.44 35.34 -28.62
CA TRP A 15 -30.69 34.70 -27.31
C TRP A 15 -30.08 33.30 -27.17
N LEU A 16 -29.25 32.85 -28.12
CA LEU A 16 -28.59 31.54 -28.05
C LEU A 16 -27.12 31.60 -27.58
N LEU A 17 -26.59 32.76 -27.22
CA LEU A 17 -25.20 32.89 -26.75
C LEU A 17 -25.04 32.95 -25.22
N SER A 18 -26.12 32.84 -24.45
CA SER A 18 -26.04 32.87 -22.98
C SER A 18 -25.69 31.51 -22.34
N SER A 19 -25.48 30.44 -23.10
CA SER A 19 -25.19 29.10 -22.54
C SER A 19 -23.69 28.76 -22.41
N CYS A 20 -22.78 29.71 -22.66
CA CYS A 20 -21.35 29.53 -22.38
C CYS A 20 -20.87 30.36 -21.18
N ASN A 21 -21.74 30.63 -20.22
CA ASN A 21 -21.36 31.08 -18.88
C ASN A 21 -21.80 30.06 -17.83
N SER A 22 -21.63 28.77 -18.13
CA SER A 22 -21.70 27.70 -17.15
C SER A 22 -20.64 27.99 -16.10
N THR A 23 -21.04 28.70 -15.06
CA THR A 23 -20.24 28.89 -13.84
C THR A 23 -19.75 27.51 -13.49
N ALA A 24 -18.43 27.28 -13.60
CA ALA A 24 -17.86 25.99 -13.24
C ALA A 24 -18.43 25.65 -11.86
N PRO A 25 -19.09 24.49 -11.70
CA PRO A 25 -19.75 24.17 -10.44
C PRO A 25 -18.70 24.33 -9.34
N ASN A 26 -19.07 25.10 -8.31
CA ASN A 26 -18.12 25.29 -7.21
C ASN A 26 -17.79 23.92 -6.61
N THR A 27 -16.60 23.79 -6.02
CA THR A 27 -16.12 22.51 -5.48
C THR A 27 -17.14 21.89 -4.52
N ASP A 28 -17.88 22.69 -3.77
CA ASP A 28 -18.92 22.23 -2.85
C ASP A 28 -20.08 21.51 -3.56
N GLN A 29 -20.55 22.03 -4.70
CA GLN A 29 -21.61 21.38 -5.48
C GLN A 29 -21.14 20.05 -6.08
N ILE A 30 -19.88 19.98 -6.53
CA ILE A 30 -19.27 18.74 -7.04
C ILE A 30 -19.15 17.71 -5.92
N LEU A 31 -18.75 18.12 -4.72
CA LEU A 31 -18.51 17.23 -3.59
C LEU A 31 -19.81 16.75 -2.91
N GLN A 32 -20.89 17.54 -2.93
CA GLN A 32 -22.19 17.17 -2.36
C GLN A 32 -22.94 16.15 -3.23
N ASN A 33 -22.75 16.18 -4.55
CA ASN A 33 -23.36 15.21 -5.45
C ASN A 33 -22.56 13.90 -5.46
N GLU A 34 -23.21 12.78 -5.15
CA GLU A 34 -22.55 11.46 -5.10
C GLU A 34 -21.99 11.01 -6.44
N ALA A 35 -22.74 11.19 -7.54
CA ALA A 35 -22.31 10.79 -8.87
C ALA A 35 -21.10 11.62 -9.34
N SER A 36 -21.13 12.94 -9.11
CA SER A 36 -20.02 13.83 -9.42
C SER A 36 -18.79 13.52 -8.57
N ARG A 37 -18.96 13.26 -7.27
CA ARG A 37 -17.87 12.87 -6.37
C ARG A 37 -17.22 11.55 -6.78
N LYS A 38 -18.03 10.55 -7.15
CA LYS A 38 -17.53 9.26 -7.65
C LYS A 38 -16.74 9.44 -8.95
N GLN A 39 -17.30 10.17 -9.91
CA GLN A 39 -16.63 10.45 -11.18
C GLN A 39 -15.32 11.21 -10.97
N LEU A 40 -15.28 12.18 -10.05
CA LEU A 40 -14.08 12.91 -9.69
C LEU A 40 -12.99 11.95 -9.18
N PHE A 41 -13.33 11.07 -8.24
CA PHE A 41 -12.37 10.08 -7.70
C PHE A 41 -11.88 9.12 -8.78
N GLU A 42 -12.75 8.64 -9.66
CA GLU A 42 -12.37 7.77 -10.78
C GLU A 42 -11.44 8.47 -11.77
N GLN A 43 -11.66 9.76 -12.07
CA GLN A 43 -10.77 10.55 -12.92
C GLN A 43 -9.39 10.76 -12.28
N ILE A 44 -9.34 11.04 -10.98
CA ILE A 44 -8.07 11.15 -10.24
C ILE A 44 -7.35 9.80 -10.24
N ALA A 45 -8.05 8.70 -9.98
CA ALA A 45 -7.47 7.36 -9.88
C ALA A 45 -6.99 6.80 -11.22
N SER A 46 -7.67 7.12 -12.32
CA SER A 46 -7.32 6.64 -13.67
C SER A 46 -6.31 7.53 -14.40
N ASN A 47 -6.05 8.74 -13.91
CA ASN A 47 -5.07 9.65 -14.49
C ASN A 47 -3.76 9.65 -13.68
N HIS A 48 -2.67 9.21 -14.31
CA HIS A 48 -1.36 9.09 -13.66
C HIS A 48 -0.84 10.41 -13.08
N GLU A 49 -0.91 11.51 -13.83
CA GLU A 49 -0.41 12.82 -13.38
C GLU A 49 -1.22 13.35 -12.19
N MET A 50 -2.55 13.21 -12.25
CA MET A 50 -3.42 13.62 -11.15
C MET A 50 -3.19 12.77 -9.90
N MET A 51 -3.05 11.45 -10.04
CA MET A 51 -2.74 10.57 -8.92
C MET A 51 -1.37 10.91 -8.30
N MET A 52 -0.35 11.16 -9.13
CA MET A 52 0.98 11.58 -8.67
C MET A 52 0.92 12.92 -7.90
N ALA A 53 0.09 13.87 -8.34
CA ALA A 53 -0.13 15.13 -7.64
C ALA A 53 -0.97 14.98 -6.37
N PHE A 54 -1.89 14.01 -6.32
CA PHE A 54 -2.77 13.78 -5.19
C PHE A 54 -2.10 13.01 -4.05
N MET A 55 -1.18 12.10 -4.36
CA MET A 55 -0.43 11.33 -3.35
C MET A 55 0.26 12.17 -2.26
N PRO A 56 1.00 13.26 -2.54
CA PRO A 56 1.59 14.08 -1.48
C PRO A 56 0.53 14.78 -0.62
N VAL A 57 -0.65 15.11 -1.16
CA VAL A 57 -1.77 15.65 -0.39
C VAL A 57 -2.29 14.62 0.62
N MET A 58 -2.44 13.36 0.20
CA MET A 58 -2.79 12.27 1.12
C MET A 58 -1.71 12.05 2.18
N MET A 59 -0.43 12.00 1.78
CA MET A 59 0.69 11.79 2.70
C MET A 59 0.92 12.97 3.65
N GLY A 60 0.46 14.17 3.30
CA GLY A 60 0.43 15.33 4.19
C GLY A 60 -0.73 15.33 5.18
N ASN A 61 -1.75 14.49 4.98
CA ASN A 61 -2.94 14.43 5.82
C ASN A 61 -2.82 13.32 6.89
N GLU A 62 -2.89 13.68 8.17
CA GLU A 62 -2.77 12.71 9.28
C GLU A 62 -3.89 11.67 9.32
N HIS A 63 -5.12 12.07 8.99
CA HIS A 63 -6.24 11.13 8.95
C HIS A 63 -6.08 10.10 7.84
N ALA A 64 -5.67 10.54 6.65
CA ALA A 64 -5.36 9.64 5.55
C ALA A 64 -4.20 8.70 5.90
N LYS A 65 -3.14 9.20 6.56
CA LYS A 65 -2.04 8.36 7.06
C LYS A 65 -2.50 7.29 8.03
N MET A 66 -3.36 7.63 9.00
CA MET A 66 -3.93 6.64 9.93
C MET A 66 -4.79 5.59 9.21
N MET A 67 -5.59 6.01 8.22
CA MET A 67 -6.36 5.08 7.41
C MET A 67 -5.47 4.12 6.61
N LEU A 68 -4.39 4.62 6.01
CA LEU A 68 -3.43 3.80 5.26
C LEU A 68 -2.71 2.79 6.18
N GLN A 69 -2.27 3.23 7.36
CA GLN A 69 -1.58 2.36 8.33
C GLN A 69 -2.50 1.28 8.92
N GLY A 70 -3.76 1.63 9.20
CA GLY A 70 -4.75 0.70 9.74
C GLY A 70 -5.40 -0.21 8.67
N ASN A 71 -5.07 -0.02 7.40
CA ASN A 71 -5.69 -0.76 6.31
C ASN A 71 -5.10 -2.17 6.21
N LYS A 72 -5.90 -3.17 6.61
CA LYS A 72 -5.52 -4.59 6.59
C LYS A 72 -5.27 -5.12 5.18
N ASP A 73 -5.98 -4.64 4.17
CA ASP A 73 -5.80 -5.09 2.79
C ASP A 73 -4.47 -4.58 2.25
N LEU A 74 -4.11 -3.32 2.53
CA LEU A 74 -2.82 -2.74 2.18
C LEU A 74 -1.69 -3.43 2.94
N GLN A 75 -1.89 -3.72 4.23
CA GLN A 75 -0.94 -4.49 5.03
C GLN A 75 -0.75 -5.91 4.44
N GLY A 76 -1.83 -6.59 4.08
CA GLY A 76 -1.79 -7.91 3.46
C GLY A 76 -1.11 -7.91 2.10
N MET A 77 -1.36 -6.87 1.29
CA MET A 77 -0.67 -6.68 0.02
C MET A 77 0.83 -6.46 0.23
N MET A 78 1.23 -5.62 1.19
CA MET A 78 2.64 -5.38 1.50
C MET A 78 3.34 -6.63 2.04
N MET A 79 2.63 -7.43 2.84
CA MET A 79 3.11 -8.71 3.39
C MET A 79 2.93 -9.89 2.45
N SER A 80 2.54 -9.65 1.19
CA SER A 80 2.44 -10.74 0.20
C SER A 80 3.82 -11.32 -0.07
N ALA A 81 3.87 -12.61 -0.39
CA ALA A 81 5.13 -13.31 -0.65
C ALA A 81 5.96 -12.63 -1.76
N ASP A 82 5.30 -12.16 -2.82
CA ASP A 82 5.97 -11.49 -3.95
C ASP A 82 6.59 -10.15 -3.53
N ASN A 83 5.84 -9.32 -2.78
CA ASN A 83 6.35 -8.03 -2.31
C ASN A 83 7.45 -8.20 -1.27
N MET A 84 7.31 -9.19 -0.38
CA MET A 84 8.36 -9.53 0.58
C MET A 84 9.64 -10.02 -0.12
N MET A 85 9.51 -10.91 -1.11
CA MET A 85 10.65 -11.39 -1.90
C MET A 85 11.32 -10.26 -2.68
N GLN A 86 10.55 -9.35 -3.27
CA GLN A 86 11.10 -8.20 -3.98
C GLN A 86 11.84 -7.27 -3.02
N MET A 87 11.27 -6.97 -1.85
CA MET A 87 11.90 -6.15 -0.83
C MET A 87 13.22 -6.76 -0.34
N MET A 88 13.28 -8.09 -0.20
CA MET A 88 14.52 -8.82 0.16
C MET A 88 15.58 -8.75 -0.94
N LYS A 89 15.18 -8.85 -2.21
CA LYS A 89 16.11 -8.72 -3.36
C LYS A 89 16.69 -7.31 -3.43
N ASP A 90 15.85 -6.30 -3.25
CA ASP A 90 16.26 -4.90 -3.38
C ASP A 90 17.05 -4.41 -2.16
N ASN A 91 16.85 -5.03 -0.99
CA ASN A 91 17.56 -4.68 0.25
C ASN A 91 18.26 -5.90 0.88
N PRO A 92 19.39 -6.36 0.30
CA PRO A 92 20.14 -7.49 0.84
C PRO A 92 20.67 -7.22 2.26
N SER A 93 20.92 -5.95 2.62
CA SER A 93 21.30 -5.55 3.99
C SER A 93 20.19 -5.80 5.01
N THR A 94 18.92 -5.64 4.64
CA THR A 94 17.78 -5.94 5.50
C THR A 94 17.71 -7.44 5.80
N MET A 95 17.89 -8.28 4.77
CA MET A 95 17.97 -9.73 4.95
C MET A 95 19.15 -10.12 5.85
N HIS A 96 20.33 -9.52 5.63
CA HIS A 96 21.50 -9.78 6.47
C HIS A 96 21.26 -9.39 7.93
N ASN A 97 20.68 -8.22 8.18
CA ASN A 97 20.38 -7.74 9.54
C ASN A 97 19.34 -8.62 10.22
N MET A 98 18.29 -9.04 9.50
CA MET A 98 17.26 -9.92 10.01
C MET A 98 17.84 -11.31 10.35
N MET A 99 18.61 -11.91 9.45
CA MET A 99 19.29 -13.19 9.71
C MET A 99 20.30 -13.06 10.85
N SER A 100 21.05 -11.97 10.92
CA SER A 100 22.00 -11.72 12.00
C SER A 100 21.30 -11.58 13.35
N ALA A 101 20.16 -10.88 13.40
CA ALA A 101 19.35 -10.75 14.61
C ALA A 101 18.82 -12.12 15.05
N MET A 102 18.28 -12.89 14.12
CA MET A 102 17.78 -14.24 14.37
C MET A 102 18.89 -15.19 14.87
N MET A 103 20.09 -15.16 14.29
CA MET A 103 21.22 -15.99 14.74
C MET A 103 21.77 -15.59 16.10
N LYS A 104 21.53 -14.35 16.55
CA LYS A 104 21.91 -13.89 17.90
C LYS A 104 20.85 -14.26 18.94
N ASP A 105 19.61 -14.52 18.51
CA ASP A 105 18.52 -14.96 19.36
C ASP A 105 18.56 -16.50 19.48
N GLY A 106 19.26 -16.97 20.51
CA GLY A 106 19.44 -18.41 20.74
C GLY A 106 18.13 -19.19 20.87
N PRO A 107 17.10 -18.72 21.60
CA PRO A 107 15.78 -19.36 21.61
C PRO A 107 15.12 -19.46 20.23
N MET A 108 15.20 -18.39 19.43
CA MET A 108 14.66 -18.38 18.06
C MET A 108 15.40 -19.37 17.15
N MET A 109 16.73 -19.41 17.25
CA MET A 109 17.58 -20.35 16.52
C MET A 109 17.29 -21.80 16.93
N ALA A 110 17.11 -22.06 18.22
CA ALA A 110 16.77 -23.37 18.75
C ALA A 110 15.43 -23.86 18.21
N HIS A 111 14.41 -22.99 18.20
CA HIS A 111 13.11 -23.30 17.61
C HIS A 111 13.20 -23.59 16.10
N MET A 112 14.01 -22.84 15.36
CA MET A 112 14.25 -23.10 13.94
C MET A 112 14.89 -24.48 13.72
N MET A 113 15.89 -24.84 14.52
CA MET A 113 16.54 -26.15 14.46
C MET A 113 15.55 -27.29 14.76
N GLN A 114 14.65 -27.09 15.73
CA GLN A 114 13.59 -28.04 16.03
C GLN A 114 12.65 -28.24 14.84
N MET A 115 12.20 -27.16 14.19
CA MET A 115 11.35 -27.26 12.99
C MET A 115 12.07 -27.96 11.83
N MET A 116 13.36 -27.69 11.63
CA MET A 116 14.15 -28.38 10.60
C MET A 116 14.26 -29.88 10.88
N SER A 117 14.39 -30.27 12.15
CA SER A 117 14.42 -31.68 12.53
C SER A 117 13.06 -32.35 12.34
N GLN A 118 11.98 -31.73 12.80
CA GLN A 118 10.61 -32.22 12.59
C GLN A 118 10.23 -32.32 11.11
N GLY A 119 10.72 -31.39 10.28
CA GLY A 119 10.56 -31.40 8.83
C GLY A 119 11.45 -32.42 8.10
N GLY A 120 12.24 -33.23 8.82
CA GLY A 120 13.12 -34.24 8.25
C GLY A 120 14.35 -33.68 7.53
N MET A 121 14.62 -32.39 7.65
CA MET A 121 15.77 -31.72 7.03
C MET A 121 17.05 -31.89 7.86
N MET A 122 16.91 -32.32 9.12
CA MET A 122 18.02 -32.54 10.05
C MET A 122 17.74 -33.73 10.96
N SER A 123 18.68 -34.67 11.08
CA SER A 123 18.54 -35.77 12.05
C SER A 123 18.65 -35.27 13.49
N GLU A 124 18.09 -36.02 14.44
CA GLU A 124 18.20 -35.71 15.86
C GLU A 124 19.67 -35.64 16.32
N ASP A 125 20.53 -36.54 15.84
CA ASP A 125 21.96 -36.52 16.12
C ASP A 125 22.65 -35.25 15.60
N CYS A 126 22.30 -34.83 14.38
CA CYS A 126 22.83 -33.61 13.77
C CYS A 126 22.34 -32.37 14.55
N MET A 127 21.09 -32.38 14.97
CA MET A 127 20.50 -31.34 15.81
C MET A 127 21.24 -31.22 17.14
N HIS A 128 21.36 -32.33 17.88
CA HIS A 128 21.98 -32.37 19.20
C HIS A 128 23.44 -31.91 19.16
N SER A 129 24.22 -32.44 18.21
CA SER A 129 25.61 -32.02 17.98
C SER A 129 25.73 -30.53 17.67
N SER A 130 24.84 -30.00 16.83
CA SER A 130 24.82 -28.58 16.45
C SER A 130 24.46 -27.68 17.63
N MET A 131 23.51 -28.08 18.48
CA MET A 131 23.13 -27.31 19.67
C MET A 131 24.28 -27.27 20.69
N MET A 132 24.97 -28.39 20.93
CA MET A 132 26.13 -28.46 21.82
C MET A 132 27.27 -27.53 21.35
N MET A 133 27.53 -27.49 20.04
CA MET A 133 28.51 -26.56 19.46
C MET A 133 28.12 -25.10 19.68
N MET A 134 26.84 -24.74 19.52
CA MET A 134 26.35 -23.38 19.72
C MET A 134 26.43 -22.95 21.19
N GLN A 135 26.10 -23.84 22.12
CA GLN A 135 26.30 -23.61 23.55
C GLN A 135 27.78 -23.42 23.90
N GLY A 136 28.67 -24.23 23.30
CA GLY A 136 30.12 -24.07 23.44
C GLY A 136 30.64 -22.71 22.94
N LYS A 137 29.89 -22.03 22.06
CA LYS A 137 30.15 -20.66 21.61
C LYS A 137 29.47 -19.58 22.47
N GLY A 138 28.84 -19.96 23.58
CA GLY A 138 28.19 -19.04 24.52
C GLY A 138 26.78 -18.59 24.11
N MET A 139 26.14 -19.24 23.13
CA MET A 139 24.73 -18.96 22.82
C MET A 139 23.81 -19.64 23.84
N ASN A 140 22.86 -18.88 24.38
CA ASN A 140 21.80 -19.42 25.24
C ASN A 140 20.67 -19.97 24.37
N MET A 141 20.61 -21.30 24.21
CA MET A 141 19.63 -21.99 23.35
C MET A 141 18.29 -22.27 24.08
N GLY A 142 18.04 -21.62 25.22
CA GLY A 142 16.82 -21.83 26.02
C GLY A 142 16.73 -23.23 26.65
N GLU A 143 15.52 -23.61 27.08
CA GLU A 143 15.26 -24.88 27.80
C GLU A 143 15.19 -26.13 26.91
N MET A 144 15.50 -26.02 25.61
CA MET A 144 15.39 -27.13 24.66
C MET A 144 16.33 -28.31 24.92
N MET A 145 17.33 -28.17 25.80
CA MET A 145 18.28 -29.24 26.14
C MET A 145 17.88 -30.10 27.34
N ASN A 146 16.73 -29.82 27.99
CA ASN A 146 16.29 -30.54 29.19
C ASN A 146 15.35 -31.74 28.91
N HIS A 147 15.26 -32.20 27.66
CA HIS A 147 14.47 -33.38 27.26
C HIS A 147 15.34 -34.47 26.65
#